data_AF-A0A942AW76-F1
#
_entry.id   AF-A0A942AW76-F1
#
_cell.length_a   1.000
_cell.length_b   1.000
_cell.length_c   1.000
_cell.angle_alpha   90.00
_cell.angle_beta   90.00
_cell.angle_gamma   90.00
#
_symmetry.space_group_name_H-M   'P 1'
#
loop_
_entity.id
_entity.type
_entity.pdbx_description
1 polymer ?
#
loop_
_entity_poly.entity_id
_entity_poly.type
_entity_poly.pdbx_seq_one_letter_code
_entity_poly.pdbx_strand_id
1 'polypeptide(L)'
;MVDLQLIQSKIYEIRGQRVMLDFDLAQMYGTETAQLKRAVRRNKKRFDGEDFMFEVTRDELSRCQIGTLNKSRGSNIKYLPFAFTELGIAMLSSVLNSETAIEINKG
;
A
#
# COMPACT_ATOMS: atom_id res chain seq x y z
N MET A 1 -9.45 -16.16 -6.81
CA MET A 1 -9.31 -15.19 -7.92
C MET A 1 -9.09 -13.83 -7.31
N VAL A 2 -7.86 -13.32 -7.36
CA VAL A 2 -7.59 -11.93 -6.98
C VAL A 2 -8.22 -11.04 -8.05
N ASP A 3 -9.16 -10.20 -7.63
CA ASP A 3 -9.97 -9.39 -8.53
C ASP A 3 -9.10 -8.30 -9.17
N LEU A 4 -8.61 -8.54 -10.40
CA LEU A 4 -7.71 -7.61 -11.12
C LEU A 4 -8.29 -6.20 -11.24
N GLN A 5 -9.63 -6.08 -11.28
CA GLN A 5 -10.33 -4.80 -11.33
C GLN A 5 -10.17 -4.01 -10.02
N LEU A 6 -10.11 -4.72 -8.89
CA LEU A 6 -9.88 -4.13 -7.58
C LEU A 6 -8.44 -3.62 -7.43
N ILE A 7 -7.47 -4.36 -7.99
CA ILE A 7 -6.06 -3.94 -8.02
C ILE A 7 -5.93 -2.66 -8.84
N GLN A 8 -6.46 -2.62 -10.07
CA GLN A 8 -6.33 -1.47 -10.96
C GLN A 8 -6.96 -0.20 -10.38
N SER A 9 -8.07 -0.33 -9.67
CA SER A 9 -8.76 0.81 -9.03
C SER A 9 -8.02 1.38 -7.81
N LYS A 10 -7.01 0.67 -7.30
CA LYS A 10 -6.22 1.02 -6.11
C LYS A 10 -4.75 1.36 -6.45
N ILE A 11 -4.40 1.42 -7.73
CA ILE A 11 -3.09 1.89 -8.19
C ILE A 11 -3.16 3.40 -8.36
N TYR A 12 -2.27 4.10 -7.67
CA TYR A 12 -2.08 5.54 -7.76
C TYR A 12 -0.75 5.84 -8.44
N GLU A 13 -0.66 6.97 -9.13
CA GLU A 13 0.59 7.44 -9.69
C GLU A 13 1.14 8.57 -8.81
N ILE A 14 2.27 8.32 -8.14
CA ILE A 14 2.94 9.28 -7.25
C ILE A 14 4.40 9.38 -7.66
N ARG A 15 4.89 10.61 -7.88
CA ARG A 15 6.26 10.87 -8.38
C ARG A 15 6.59 10.12 -9.69
N GLY A 16 5.59 9.84 -10.52
CA GLY A 16 5.77 9.06 -11.75
C GLY A 16 5.95 7.55 -11.53
N GLN A 17 5.66 7.06 -10.33
CA GLN A 17 5.68 5.63 -10.00
C GLN A 17 4.28 5.13 -9.70
N ARG A 18 3.95 3.92 -10.17
CA ARG A 18 2.73 3.21 -9.80
C ARG A 18 2.87 2.67 -8.39
N VAL A 19 2.04 3.17 -7.47
CA VAL A 19 2.08 2.82 -6.06
C VAL A 19 0.69 2.45 -5.54
N MET A 20 0.66 1.60 -4.52
CA MET A 20 -0.54 1.24 -3.79
C MET A 20 -0.40 1.67 -2.32
N LEU A 21 -1.48 2.17 -1.74
CA LEU A 21 -1.47 2.64 -0.36
C LEU A 21 -1.63 1.47 0.61
N ASP A 22 -1.00 1.61 1.78
CA ASP A 22 -0.99 0.60 2.85
C ASP A 22 -2.39 0.10 3.27
N PHE A 23 -3.38 0.98 3.32
CA PHE A 23 -4.78 0.63 3.65
C PHE A 23 -5.48 -0.16 2.56
N ASP A 24 -5.25 0.20 1.31
CA ASP A 24 -5.82 -0.49 0.16
C ASP A 24 -5.26 -1.89 0.07
N LEU A 25 -3.94 -2.00 0.25
CA LEU A 25 -3.20 -3.24 0.20
C LEU A 25 -3.58 -4.17 1.37
N ALA A 26 -3.69 -3.64 2.59
CA ALA A 26 -4.18 -4.38 3.75
C ALA A 26 -5.57 -4.99 3.49
N GLN A 27 -6.49 -4.21 2.91
CA GLN A 27 -7.82 -4.68 2.52
C GLN A 27 -7.74 -5.78 1.45
N MET A 28 -6.87 -5.66 0.44
CA MET A 28 -6.71 -6.69 -0.60
C MET A 28 -6.17 -8.00 -0.03
N TYR A 29 -5.19 -7.95 0.86
CA TYR A 29 -4.62 -9.13 1.48
C TYR A 29 -5.50 -9.69 2.61
N GLY A 30 -6.58 -9.01 2.99
CA GLY A 30 -7.40 -9.38 4.15
C GLY A 30 -6.65 -9.26 5.48
N THR A 31 -5.65 -8.38 5.54
CA THR A 31 -4.80 -8.18 6.73
C THR A 31 -5.06 -6.81 7.35
N GLU A 32 -4.70 -6.65 8.63
CA GLU A 32 -4.76 -5.33 9.26
C GLU A 32 -3.60 -4.44 8.80
N THR A 33 -3.85 -3.16 8.56
CA THR A 33 -2.80 -2.16 8.25
C THR A 33 -1.70 -2.13 9.30
N ALA A 34 -2.06 -2.31 10.58
CA ALA A 34 -1.12 -2.39 11.69
C ALA A 34 -0.20 -3.63 11.58
N GLN A 35 -0.75 -4.78 11.15
CA GLN A 35 0.01 -6.01 10.94
C GLN A 35 0.97 -5.87 9.78
N LEU A 36 0.52 -5.24 8.69
CA LEU A 36 1.35 -4.93 7.53
C LEU A 36 2.53 -4.03 7.90
N LYS A 37 2.25 -2.92 8.59
CA LYS A 37 3.30 -2.01 9.10
C LYS A 37 4.25 -2.72 10.04
N ARG A 38 3.75 -3.63 10.89
CA ARG A 38 4.60 -4.42 11.80
C ARG A 38 5.51 -5.39 11.03
N ALA A 39 5.02 -6.05 9.98
CA ALA A 39 5.79 -6.97 9.15
C ALA A 39 6.92 -6.23 8.40
N VAL A 40 6.60 -5.06 7.82
CA VAL A 40 7.57 -4.14 7.21
C VAL A 40 8.59 -3.68 8.24
N ARG A 41 8.16 -3.26 9.44
CA ARG A 41 9.06 -2.80 10.50
C ARG A 41 10.03 -3.88 10.97
N ARG A 42 9.62 -5.15 10.98
CA ARG A 42 10.49 -6.30 11.29
C ARG A 42 11.49 -6.58 10.16
N ASN A 43 11.10 -6.31 8.91
CA ASN A 43 11.90 -6.57 7.72
C ASN A 43 12.44 -5.28 7.09
N LYS A 44 12.66 -4.19 7.84
CA LYS A 44 13.09 -2.89 7.28
C LYS A 44 14.30 -3.00 6.37
N LYS A 45 15.27 -3.88 6.71
CA LYS A 45 16.45 -4.21 5.89
C LYS A 45 16.13 -4.60 4.44
N ARG A 46 14.92 -5.09 4.19
CA ARG A 46 14.39 -5.49 2.88
C ARG A 46 13.57 -4.39 2.22
N PHE A 47 13.06 -3.43 2.98
CA PHE A 47 12.27 -2.30 2.51
C PHE A 47 13.07 -0.99 2.57
N ASP A 48 14.40 -1.07 2.52
CA ASP A 48 15.28 0.10 2.51
C ASP A 48 15.34 0.67 1.09
N GLY A 49 14.91 1.93 0.95
CA GLY A 49 14.91 2.68 -0.32
C GLY A 49 13.53 3.17 -0.73
N GLU A 50 13.49 4.34 -1.38
CA GLU A 50 12.25 4.94 -1.91
C GLU A 50 11.65 4.09 -3.04
N ASP A 51 12.44 3.19 -3.64
CA ASP A 51 12.00 2.24 -4.68
C ASP A 51 11.09 1.12 -4.15
N PHE A 52 10.99 0.91 -2.84
CA PHE A 52 10.13 -0.13 -2.24
C PHE A 52 8.91 0.48 -1.56
N MET A 53 9.14 1.47 -0.72
CA MET A 53 8.08 2.19 -0.03
C MET A 53 8.53 3.58 0.36
N PHE A 54 7.58 4.49 0.41
CA PHE A 54 7.81 5.83 0.92
C PHE A 54 6.55 6.37 1.58
N GLU A 55 6.72 7.32 2.49
CA GLU A 55 5.59 8.03 3.08
C GLU A 55 5.11 9.09 2.08
N VAL A 56 3.82 9.06 1.74
CA VAL A 56 3.27 10.09 0.85
C VAL A 56 3.12 11.39 1.60
N THR A 57 3.39 12.51 0.93
CA THR A 57 3.15 13.83 1.51
C THR A 57 1.67 14.21 1.36
N ARG A 58 1.22 15.16 2.18
CA ARG A 58 -0.15 15.68 2.10
C ARG A 58 -0.47 16.30 0.73
N ASP A 59 0.52 16.91 0.08
CA ASP A 59 0.36 17.51 -1.25
C ASP A 59 0.13 16.41 -2.30
N GLU A 60 0.95 15.37 -2.28
CA GLU A 60 0.82 14.20 -3.17
C GLU A 60 -0.53 13.50 -2.97
N LEU A 61 -0.92 13.28 -1.72
CA LEU A 61 -2.21 12.68 -1.39
C LEU A 61 -3.39 13.53 -1.88
N SER A 62 -3.27 14.86 -1.81
CA SER A 62 -4.30 15.79 -2.29
C SER A 62 -4.38 15.80 -3.82
N ARG A 63 -3.25 15.61 -4.52
CA ARG A 63 -3.17 15.50 -5.98
C ARG A 63 -3.69 14.18 -6.51
N CYS A 64 -3.55 13.09 -5.76
CA CYS A 64 -3.97 11.75 -6.17
C CYS A 64 -5.48 11.55 -6.31
N GLN A 65 -6.32 12.57 -6.03
CA GLN A 65 -7.77 12.48 -6.19
C GLN A 65 -8.35 11.19 -5.57
N ILE A 66 -7.79 10.76 -4.44
CA ILE A 66 -8.30 9.61 -3.69
C ILE A 66 -9.75 9.95 -3.35
N GLY A 67 -10.70 9.26 -3.98
CA GLY A 67 -12.15 9.53 -3.84
C GLY A 67 -12.66 9.43 -2.41
N THR A 68 -11.84 8.94 -1.48
CA THR A 68 -12.08 8.90 -0.04
C THR A 68 -11.89 10.26 0.65
N LEU A 69 -11.22 11.24 0.02
CA LEU A 69 -11.19 12.62 0.51
C LEU A 69 -12.51 13.31 0.17
N ASN A 70 -13.59 12.82 0.77
CA ASN A 70 -14.85 13.55 0.87
C ASN A 70 -14.51 14.96 1.33
N LYS A 71 -14.83 15.94 0.47
CA LYS A 71 -14.73 17.39 0.71
C LYS A 71 -15.59 17.90 1.88
N SER A 72 -16.00 17.04 2.80
CA SER A 72 -16.89 17.37 3.90
C SER A 72 -16.38 16.77 5.20
N ARG A 73 -15.90 17.66 6.07
CA ARG A 73 -15.76 17.50 7.53
C ARG A 73 -14.80 16.41 8.02
N GLY A 74 -13.53 16.76 8.18
CA GLY A 74 -12.62 16.05 9.07
C GLY A 74 -11.24 15.78 8.48
N SER A 75 -10.52 16.82 8.06
CA SER A 75 -9.16 16.74 7.50
C SER A 75 -8.09 16.42 8.56
N ASN A 76 -8.29 15.37 9.35
CA ASN A 76 -7.33 14.91 10.36
C ASN A 76 -6.85 13.49 10.00
N ILE A 77 -6.17 13.40 8.85
CA ILE A 77 -5.28 12.27 8.60
C ILE A 77 -4.18 12.39 9.65
N LYS A 78 -4.37 11.69 10.78
CA LYS A 78 -3.44 11.73 11.91
C LYS A 78 -2.08 11.09 11.55
N TYR A 79 -2.08 10.21 10.54
CA TYR A 79 -0.90 9.52 10.04
C TYR A 79 -0.98 9.44 8.52
N LEU A 80 0.05 9.91 7.83
CA LEU A 80 0.18 9.78 6.39
C LEU A 80 0.30 8.28 6.05
N PRO A 81 -0.42 7.79 5.01
CA PRO A 81 -0.28 6.40 4.58
C PRO A 81 1.10 6.17 3.96
N PHE A 82 1.55 4.92 3.97
CA PHE A 82 2.71 4.52 3.17
C PHE A 82 2.25 4.14 1.76
N ALA A 83 2.99 4.60 0.76
CA ALA A 83 2.89 4.13 -0.61
C ALA A 83 3.91 3.01 -0.83
N PHE A 84 3.44 1.90 -1.39
CA PHE A 84 4.25 0.77 -1.81
C PHE A 84 4.30 0.72 -3.32
N THR A 85 5.50 0.68 -3.87
CA THR A 85 5.74 0.47 -5.30
C THR A 85 5.52 -1.01 -5.64
N GLU A 86 5.57 -1.35 -6.93
CA GLU A 86 5.48 -2.74 -7.39
C GLU A 86 6.52 -3.65 -6.73
N LEU A 87 7.75 -3.16 -6.55
CA LEU A 87 8.82 -3.88 -5.86
C LEU A 87 8.49 -4.07 -4.38
N GLY A 88 7.92 -3.06 -3.73
CA GLY A 88 7.43 -3.16 -2.35
C GLY A 88 6.30 -4.17 -2.20
N ILE A 89 5.36 -4.20 -3.15
CA ILE A 89 4.23 -5.15 -3.15
C ILE A 89 4.74 -6.58 -3.36
N ALA A 90 5.68 -6.79 -4.27
CA ALA A 90 6.32 -8.08 -4.49
C ALA A 90 7.13 -8.54 -3.25
N MET A 91 7.79 -7.62 -2.55
CA MET A 91 8.41 -7.91 -1.25
C MET A 91 7.38 -8.27 -0.18
N LEU A 92 6.25 -7.57 -0.14
CA LEU A 92 5.17 -7.84 0.80
C LEU A 92 4.57 -9.23 0.60
N SER A 93 4.41 -9.71 -0.63
CA SER A 93 3.94 -11.08 -0.88
C SER A 93 4.93 -12.15 -0.37
N SER A 94 6.23 -11.84 -0.32
CA SER A 94 7.25 -12.72 0.27
C SER A 94 7.26 -12.67 1.80
N VAL A 95 6.94 -11.53 2.41
CA VAL A 95 7.04 -11.30 3.85
C VAL A 95 5.73 -11.60 4.59
N LEU A 96 4.59 -11.38 3.94
CA LEU A 96 3.27 -11.65 4.50
C LEU A 96 2.99 -13.15 4.38
N ASN A 97 2.95 -13.84 5.52
CA ASN A 97 2.61 -15.26 5.61
C ASN A 97 1.08 -15.47 5.63
N SER A 98 0.34 -14.69 4.83
CA SER A 98 -1.13 -14.80 4.70
C SER A 98 -1.47 -15.83 3.64
N GLU A 99 -2.53 -16.63 3.81
CA GLU A 99 -2.97 -17.64 2.83
C GLU A 99 -3.14 -17.02 1.42
N THR A 100 -3.68 -15.80 1.34
CA THR A 100 -3.80 -15.00 0.10
C THR A 100 -2.46 -14.58 -0.51
N ALA A 101 -1.45 -14.28 0.30
CA ALA A 101 -0.11 -13.91 -0.19
C ALA A 101 0.67 -15.13 -0.67
N ILE A 102 0.47 -16.29 -0.02
CA ILE A 102 1.02 -17.58 -0.43
C ILE A 102 0.40 -18.03 -1.77
N GLU A 103 -0.89 -17.77 -1.99
CA GLU A 103 -1.58 -18.08 -3.25
C GLU A 103 -1.01 -17.27 -4.43
N ILE A 104 -0.65 -16.00 -4.20
CA ILE A 104 -0.01 -15.13 -5.21
C ILE A 104 1.44 -15.56 -5.53
N ASN A 105 2.15 -16.16 -4.58
CA ASN A 105 3.54 -16.61 -4.78
C ASN A 105 3.64 -18.01 -5.44
N LYS A 106 2.52 -18.73 -5.56
CA LYS A 106 2.44 -20.06 -6.19
C LYS A 106 2.11 -20.01 -7.70
N GLY A 107 2.05 -18.84 -8.32
CA GLY A 107 1.75 -18.64 -9.74
C GLY A 107 2.94 -18.12 -10.53
#